data_AF-A0A7Y3KPD5-F1
#
_entry.id   AF-A0A7Y3KPD5-F1
#
_cell.length_a   1.000
_cell.length_b   1.000
_cell.length_c   1.000
_cell.angle_alpha   90.00
_cell.angle_beta   90.00
_cell.angle_gamma   90.00
#
_symmetry.space_group_name_H-M   'P 1'
#
loop_
_entity.id
_entity.type
_entity.pdbx_description
1 polymer ?
#
loop_
_entity_poly.entity_id
_entity_poly.type
_entity_poly.pdbx_seq_one_letter_code
_entity_poly.pdbx_strand_id
1 'polypeptide(L)'
;TEQLALERIRGLGENDAEAGRQAVTLIARLATAIGDGFTIAAVPPDEGRFADALPELTSAVAPERRYRYLVRVRHPWRRQLSLKGRRLTVGQLVAQMQSNQMDVPTAAEEFDLPREAVAEALDYAARNRELLVLEASEERRRVESAVANPGR
;
A
#
# COMPACT_ATOMS: atom_id res chain seq x y z
N THR A 1 21.13 -12.40 17.86
CA THR A 1 21.89 -11.25 18.42
C THR A 1 21.35 -9.98 17.83
N GLU A 2 21.29 -8.89 18.62
CA GLU A 2 20.73 -7.57 18.24
C GLU A 2 21.23 -7.05 16.89
N GLN A 3 22.41 -7.46 16.45
CA GLN A 3 22.97 -7.16 15.12
C GLN A 3 22.09 -7.66 13.96
N LEU A 4 21.43 -8.82 14.08
CA LEU A 4 20.56 -9.36 13.03
C LEU A 4 19.21 -8.60 12.92
N ALA A 5 18.77 -7.99 14.03
CA ALA A 5 17.60 -7.11 14.05
C ALA A 5 17.93 -5.73 13.48
N LEU A 6 19.13 -5.21 13.78
CA LEU A 6 19.66 -3.96 13.24
C LEU A 6 19.97 -4.06 11.74
N GLU A 7 20.46 -5.20 11.24
CA GLU A 7 20.69 -5.42 9.81
C GLU A 7 19.38 -5.49 9.00
N ARG A 8 18.30 -6.02 9.59
CA ARG A 8 16.96 -5.99 8.97
C ARG A 8 16.38 -4.59 8.85
N ILE A 9 16.70 -3.70 9.79
CA ILE A 9 16.30 -2.28 9.74
C ILE A 9 17.11 -1.53 8.66
N ARG A 10 18.38 -1.92 8.46
CA ARG A 10 19.29 -1.24 7.50
C ARG A 10 18.99 -1.55 6.02
N GLY A 11 18.21 -2.60 5.74
CA GLY A 11 17.83 -3.01 4.37
C GLY A 11 16.64 -2.25 3.76
N LEU A 12 16.00 -1.34 4.51
CA LEU A 12 14.94 -0.46 4.01
C LEU A 12 15.59 0.78 3.38
N GLY A 13 15.99 0.64 2.11
CA GLY A 13 16.71 1.64 1.33
C GLY A 13 15.94 2.96 1.14
N GLU A 14 16.68 4.05 1.36
CA GLU A 14 16.62 5.40 0.76
C GLU A 14 15.32 6.24 0.69
N ASN A 15 14.12 5.68 0.82
CA ASN A 15 12.88 6.47 0.94
C ASN A 15 12.38 6.62 2.40
N ASP A 16 13.10 6.05 3.37
CA ASP A 16 12.51 5.64 4.66
C ASP A 16 13.22 6.18 5.90
N ALA A 17 14.12 7.17 5.76
CA ALA A 17 14.85 7.72 6.91
C ALA A 17 13.91 8.36 7.95
N GLU A 18 12.81 8.97 7.49
CA GLU A 18 11.79 9.54 8.37
C GLU A 18 10.93 8.46 9.03
N ALA A 19 10.49 7.46 8.28
CA ALA A 19 9.76 6.33 8.86
C ALA A 19 10.63 5.55 9.86
N GLY A 20 11.93 5.39 9.57
CA GLY A 20 12.92 4.82 10.48
C GLY A 20 13.07 5.61 11.76
N ARG A 21 13.19 6.95 11.68
CA ARG A 21 13.21 7.83 12.86
C ARG A 21 11.92 7.74 13.67
N GLN A 22 10.77 7.70 12.99
CA GLN A 22 9.46 7.56 13.64
C GLN A 22 9.33 6.20 14.34
N ALA A 23 9.82 5.12 13.72
CA ALA A 23 9.82 3.79 14.31
C ALA A 23 10.71 3.71 15.56
N VAL A 24 11.93 4.26 15.52
CA VAL A 24 12.82 4.30 16.70
C VAL A 24 12.22 5.15 17.82
N THR A 25 11.65 6.31 17.49
CA THR A 25 10.98 7.19 18.45
C THR A 25 9.80 6.48 19.13
N LEU A 26 9.02 5.72 18.37
CA LEU A 26 7.93 4.92 18.90
C LEU A 26 8.44 3.86 19.89
N ILE A 27 9.46 3.09 19.49
CA ILE A 27 10.02 2.03 20.33
C ILE A 27 10.51 2.61 21.66
N ALA A 28 11.18 3.77 21.63
CA ALA A 28 11.62 4.47 22.83
C ALA A 28 10.44 4.89 23.72
N ARG A 29 9.39 5.50 23.14
CA ARG A 29 8.19 5.92 23.90
C ARG A 29 7.46 4.72 24.52
N LEU A 30 7.35 3.62 23.78
CA LEU A 30 6.75 2.37 24.28
C LEU A 30 7.58 1.78 25.42
N ALA A 31 8.91 1.78 25.30
CA ALA A 31 9.81 1.29 26.35
C ALA A 31 9.68 2.14 27.63
N THR A 32 9.61 3.47 27.51
CA THR A 32 9.36 4.37 28.66
C THR A 32 8.01 4.06 29.30
N ALA A 33 6.93 3.98 28.50
CA ALA A 33 5.60 3.70 29.04
C ALA A 33 5.52 2.34 29.76
N ILE A 34 6.18 1.31 29.22
CA ILE A 34 6.29 0.01 29.91
C ILE A 34 7.04 0.16 31.23
N GLY A 35 8.15 0.92 31.23
CA GLY A 35 8.91 1.23 32.45
C GLY A 35 8.06 1.95 33.52
N ASP A 36 7.12 2.80 33.08
CA ASP A 36 6.18 3.52 33.94
C ASP A 36 4.96 2.67 34.37
N GLY A 37 4.94 1.37 34.02
CA GLY A 37 3.90 0.42 34.43
C GLY A 37 2.72 0.26 33.47
N PHE A 38 2.79 0.85 32.27
CA PHE A 38 1.77 0.66 31.24
C PHE A 38 1.95 -0.66 30.47
N THR A 39 0.84 -1.26 30.05
CA THR A 39 0.84 -2.49 29.23
C THR A 39 0.48 -2.19 27.77
N ILE A 40 1.17 -2.83 26.82
CA ILE A 40 0.82 -2.76 25.40
C ILE A 40 -0.25 -3.81 25.07
N ALA A 41 -1.34 -3.39 24.44
CA ALA A 41 -2.36 -4.28 23.90
C ALA A 41 -2.48 -4.10 22.38
N ALA A 42 -2.68 -5.21 21.66
CA ALA A 42 -3.08 -5.16 20.26
C ALA A 42 -4.59 -4.88 20.21
N VAL A 43 -4.95 -3.73 19.64
CA VAL A 43 -6.35 -3.30 19.51
C VAL A 43 -6.85 -3.64 18.10
N PRO A 44 -8.03 -4.25 17.95
CA PRO A 44 -8.66 -4.44 16.66
C PRO A 44 -8.90 -3.11 15.92
N PRO A 45 -8.71 -3.06 14.59
CA PRO A 45 -8.86 -1.84 13.78
C PRO A 45 -10.19 -1.11 13.89
N ASP A 46 -11.24 -1.86 14.16
CA ASP A 46 -12.63 -1.47 14.19
C ASP A 46 -13.07 -0.92 15.56
N GLU A 47 -12.18 -0.94 16.54
CA GLU A 47 -12.44 -0.42 17.87
C GLU A 47 -12.12 1.08 17.95
N GLY A 48 -13.10 1.92 17.59
CA GLY A 48 -12.98 3.39 17.55
C GLY A 48 -12.71 4.09 18.89
N ARG A 49 -12.46 3.33 19.96
CA ARG A 49 -12.09 3.83 21.29
C ARG A 49 -10.64 4.33 21.35
N PHE A 50 -9.78 3.83 20.45
CA PHE A 50 -8.37 4.20 20.40
C PHE A 50 -8.08 4.84 19.04
N ALA A 51 -7.73 6.14 19.06
CA ALA A 51 -7.27 6.81 17.86
C ALA A 51 -5.95 6.16 17.36
N ASP A 52 -5.78 6.07 16.04
CA ASP A 52 -4.52 5.63 15.46
C ASP A 52 -3.40 6.60 15.86
N ALA A 53 -2.57 6.16 16.79
CA ALA A 53 -1.49 6.97 17.34
C ALA A 53 -0.37 7.24 16.32
N LEU A 54 -0.32 6.45 15.24
CA LEU A 54 0.73 6.51 14.21
C LEU A 54 0.15 6.26 12.82
N PRO A 55 -0.66 7.19 12.30
CA PRO A 55 -1.34 7.03 11.01
C PRO A 55 -0.37 6.81 9.86
N GLU A 56 0.86 7.31 9.95
CA GLU A 56 1.88 7.15 8.90
C GLU A 56 2.41 5.72 8.82
N LEU A 57 2.77 5.12 9.97
CA LEU A 57 3.21 3.73 10.03
C LEU A 57 2.07 2.76 9.70
N THR A 58 0.87 3.00 10.22
CA THR A 58 -0.31 2.20 9.89
C THR A 58 -0.55 2.16 8.39
N SER A 59 -0.28 3.25 7.70
CA SER A 59 -0.56 3.36 6.28
C SER A 59 0.56 2.86 5.38
N ALA A 60 1.80 2.86 5.87
CA ALA A 60 2.88 2.13 5.22
C ALA A 60 2.60 0.61 5.24
N VAL A 61 2.06 0.09 6.34
CA VAL A 61 1.82 -1.35 6.51
C VAL A 61 0.45 -1.81 5.95
N ALA A 62 -0.58 -0.98 6.12
CA ALA A 62 -1.97 -1.24 5.72
C ALA A 62 -2.55 -0.02 4.95
N PRO A 63 -2.01 0.30 3.77
CA PRO A 63 -2.47 1.44 2.95
C PRO A 63 -3.96 1.39 2.63
N GLU A 64 -4.57 0.20 2.55
CA GLU A 64 -6.01 0.01 2.34
C GLU A 64 -6.89 0.71 3.38
N ARG A 65 -6.38 1.00 4.59
CA ARG A 65 -7.16 1.69 5.63
C ARG A 65 -7.37 3.18 5.33
N ARG A 66 -6.57 3.77 4.44
CA ARG A 66 -6.72 5.18 4.03
C ARG A 66 -7.84 5.42 3.03
N TYR A 67 -8.32 4.37 2.37
CA TYR A 67 -9.17 4.49 1.19
C TYR A 67 -10.48 3.75 1.43
N ARG A 68 -11.59 4.37 1.02
CA ARG A 68 -12.91 3.77 1.16
C ARG A 68 -13.18 2.74 0.07
N TYR A 69 -12.62 2.96 -1.11
CA TYR A 69 -12.91 2.20 -2.33
C TYR A 69 -11.74 1.32 -2.78
N LEU A 70 -10.61 1.35 -2.08
CA LEU A 70 -9.46 0.49 -2.38
C LEU A 70 -9.33 -0.62 -1.34
N VAL A 71 -9.09 -1.84 -1.82
CA VAL A 71 -8.94 -3.03 -0.97
C VAL A 71 -7.70 -3.81 -1.36
N ARG A 72 -7.13 -4.49 -0.36
CA ARG A 72 -6.06 -5.45 -0.58
C ARG A 72 -6.67 -6.78 -1.01
N VAL A 73 -6.33 -7.23 -2.22
CA VAL A 73 -6.68 -8.55 -2.73
C VAL A 73 -5.45 -9.45 -2.60
N ARG A 74 -5.61 -10.62 -1.96
CA ARG A 74 -4.50 -11.59 -1.86
C ARG A 74 -4.12 -12.06 -3.26
N HIS A 75 -2.88 -11.80 -3.65
CA HIS A 75 -2.31 -12.28 -4.90
C HIS A 75 -0.90 -12.85 -4.63
N PRO A 76 -0.44 -13.89 -5.34
CA PRO A 76 0.85 -14.53 -5.06
C PRO A 76 2.05 -13.59 -5.15
N TRP A 77 1.95 -12.52 -5.93
CA TRP A 77 3.06 -11.60 -6.17
C TRP A 77 2.67 -10.12 -6.31
N ARG A 78 1.38 -9.80 -6.46
CA ARG A 78 0.91 -8.41 -6.54
C ARG A 78 0.53 -7.93 -5.14
N ARG A 79 0.97 -6.73 -4.79
CA ARG A 79 0.80 -6.08 -3.49
C ARG A 79 -0.01 -4.79 -3.61
N GLN A 80 -0.15 -4.23 -4.82
CA GLN A 80 -0.96 -3.04 -5.07
C GLN A 80 -2.44 -3.24 -4.69
N LEU A 81 -3.11 -2.15 -4.33
CA LEU A 81 -4.54 -2.18 -4.03
C LEU A 81 -5.39 -2.33 -5.30
N SER A 82 -6.59 -2.87 -5.11
CA SER A 82 -7.61 -3.04 -6.15
C SER A 82 -8.87 -2.27 -5.82
N LEU A 83 -9.63 -1.91 -6.83
CA LEU A 83 -10.94 -1.27 -6.68
C LEU A 83 -11.92 -2.27 -6.04
N LYS A 84 -12.56 -1.87 -4.94
CA LYS A 84 -13.50 -2.69 -4.18
C LYS A 84 -14.61 -3.21 -5.08
N GLY A 85 -14.82 -4.53 -5.06
CA GLY A 85 -15.86 -5.18 -5.87
C GLY A 85 -15.56 -5.25 -7.37
N ARG A 86 -14.36 -4.85 -7.81
CA ARG A 86 -13.94 -4.88 -9.21
C ARG A 86 -12.70 -5.74 -9.37
N ARG A 87 -12.56 -6.41 -10.53
CA ARG A 87 -11.32 -7.11 -10.92
C ARG A 87 -10.34 -6.14 -11.59
N LEU A 88 -10.15 -4.97 -10.99
CA LEU A 88 -9.37 -3.87 -11.56
C LEU A 88 -8.40 -3.36 -10.49
N THR A 89 -7.10 -3.42 -10.79
CA THR A 89 -6.08 -2.85 -9.90
C THR A 89 -5.94 -1.35 -10.12
N VAL A 90 -5.38 -0.64 -9.15
CA VAL A 90 -5.11 0.80 -9.31
C VAL A 90 -4.15 1.06 -10.47
N GLY A 91 -3.09 0.26 -10.62
CA GLY A 91 -2.15 0.39 -11.72
C GLY A 91 -2.80 0.19 -13.09
N GLN A 92 -3.75 -0.75 -13.21
CA GLN A 92 -4.51 -0.96 -14.45
C GLN A 92 -5.40 0.24 -14.79
N LEU A 93 -6.14 0.76 -13.80
CA LEU A 93 -6.98 1.94 -13.99
C LEU A 93 -6.15 3.15 -14.44
N VAL A 94 -5.06 3.43 -13.73
CA VAL A 94 -4.19 4.59 -14.04
C VAL A 94 -3.52 4.45 -15.41
N ALA A 95 -3.06 3.24 -15.77
CA ALA A 95 -2.50 3.00 -17.09
C ALA A 95 -3.54 3.26 -18.19
N GLN A 96 -4.77 2.76 -18.02
CA GLN A 96 -5.84 2.94 -19.00
C GLN A 96 -6.27 4.42 -19.10
N MET A 97 -6.34 5.14 -17.97
CA MET A 97 -6.58 6.59 -17.95
C MET A 97 -5.51 7.36 -18.72
N GLN A 98 -4.23 7.03 -18.50
CA GLN A 98 -3.12 7.67 -19.20
C GLN A 98 -3.13 7.38 -20.70
N SER A 99 -3.34 6.13 -21.09
CA SER A 99 -3.39 5.72 -22.50
C SER A 99 -4.54 6.38 -23.28
N ASN A 100 -5.69 6.60 -22.63
CA ASN A 100 -6.86 7.21 -23.26
C ASN A 100 -7.06 8.69 -22.90
N GLN A 101 -6.12 9.31 -22.19
CA GLN A 101 -6.19 10.71 -21.75
C GLN A 101 -7.48 11.04 -20.97
N MET A 102 -7.97 10.11 -20.16
CA MET A 102 -9.19 10.28 -19.39
C MET A 102 -8.94 11.11 -18.13
N ASP A 103 -9.84 12.06 -17.89
CA ASP A 103 -9.94 12.75 -16.60
C ASP A 103 -10.80 11.94 -15.61
N VAL A 104 -10.92 12.45 -14.38
CA VAL A 104 -11.66 11.76 -13.30
C VAL A 104 -13.15 11.53 -13.67
N PRO A 105 -13.90 12.53 -14.16
CA PRO A 105 -15.27 12.32 -14.65
C PRO A 105 -15.38 11.25 -15.74
N THR A 106 -14.52 11.32 -16.77
CA THR A 106 -14.58 10.40 -17.91
C THR A 106 -14.27 8.98 -17.50
N ALA A 107 -13.24 8.78 -16.66
CA ALA A 107 -12.91 7.46 -16.14
C ALA A 107 -14.01 6.92 -15.21
N ALA A 108 -14.62 7.77 -14.39
CA ALA A 108 -15.75 7.36 -13.55
C ALA A 108 -16.91 6.81 -14.38
N GLU A 109 -17.21 7.47 -15.50
CA GLU A 109 -18.27 7.03 -16.43
C GLU A 109 -17.87 5.76 -17.19
N GLU A 110 -16.68 5.71 -17.78
CA GLU A 110 -16.18 4.58 -18.57
C GLU A 110 -16.09 3.28 -17.76
N PHE A 111 -15.62 3.37 -16.51
CA PHE A 111 -15.44 2.18 -15.65
C PHE A 111 -16.62 1.92 -14.71
N ASP A 112 -17.69 2.72 -14.79
CA ASP A 112 -18.84 2.64 -13.88
C ASP A 112 -18.38 2.73 -12.40
N LEU A 113 -17.57 3.73 -12.10
CA LEU A 113 -16.99 3.96 -10.76
C LEU A 113 -17.49 5.28 -10.17
N PRO A 114 -17.65 5.38 -8.84
CA PRO A 114 -17.77 6.67 -8.18
C PRO A 114 -16.54 7.54 -8.48
N ARG A 115 -16.75 8.84 -8.67
CA ARG A 115 -15.64 9.79 -8.93
C ARG A 115 -14.62 9.78 -7.79
N GLU A 116 -15.09 9.59 -6.56
CA GLU A 116 -14.26 9.44 -5.37
C GLU A 116 -13.34 8.21 -5.45
N ALA A 117 -13.82 7.10 -6.02
CA ALA A 117 -13.00 5.89 -6.17
C ALA A 117 -11.84 6.11 -7.17
N VAL A 118 -12.09 6.87 -8.24
CA VAL A 118 -11.07 7.26 -9.21
C VAL A 118 -10.06 8.23 -8.56
N ALA A 119 -10.55 9.21 -7.80
CA ALA A 119 -9.68 10.14 -7.07
C ALA A 119 -8.79 9.43 -6.04
N GLU A 120 -9.35 8.50 -5.26
CA GLU A 120 -8.57 7.67 -4.31
C GLU A 120 -7.51 6.83 -5.02
N ALA A 121 -7.83 6.26 -6.19
CA ALA A 121 -6.87 5.51 -6.99
C ALA A 121 -5.71 6.39 -7.49
N LEU A 122 -5.98 7.64 -7.88
CA LEU A 122 -4.93 8.59 -8.27
C LEU A 122 -4.04 9.00 -7.09
N ASP A 123 -4.62 9.29 -5.92
CA ASP A 123 -3.85 9.60 -4.69
C ASP A 123 -2.97 8.40 -4.29
N TYR A 124 -3.54 7.19 -4.32
CA TYR A 124 -2.78 5.97 -4.08
C TYR A 124 -1.61 5.81 -5.06
N ALA A 125 -1.86 6.02 -6.35
CA ALA A 125 -0.85 5.86 -7.39
C ALA A 125 0.28 6.88 -7.26
N ALA A 126 -0.04 8.12 -6.88
CA ALA A 126 0.96 9.15 -6.60
C ALA A 126 1.89 8.75 -5.45
N ARG A 127 1.33 8.16 -4.38
CA ARG A 127 2.08 7.72 -3.18
C ARG A 127 2.84 6.41 -3.35
N ASN A 128 2.44 5.57 -4.30
CA ASN A 128 2.96 4.20 -4.48
C ASN A 128 3.53 3.98 -5.89
N ARG A 129 4.03 5.05 -6.52
CA ARG A 129 4.49 5.03 -7.92
C ARG A 129 5.54 3.94 -8.17
N GLU A 130 6.51 3.79 -7.28
CA GLU A 130 7.59 2.79 -7.40
C GLU A 130 7.03 1.37 -7.40
N LEU A 131 6.09 1.07 -6.49
CA LEU A 131 5.43 -0.23 -6.43
C LEU A 131 4.68 -0.53 -7.73
N LEU A 132 3.93 0.45 -8.26
CA LEU A 132 3.18 0.26 -9.50
C LEU A 132 4.11 0.01 -10.70
N VAL A 133 5.25 0.70 -10.77
CA VAL A 133 6.26 0.49 -11.83
C VAL A 133 6.87 -0.91 -11.74
N LEU A 134 7.27 -1.34 -10.53
CA LEU A 134 7.84 -2.67 -10.30
C LEU A 134 6.84 -3.79 -10.64
N GLU A 135 5.58 -3.65 -10.23
CA GLU A 135 4.57 -4.65 -10.56
C GLU A 135 4.24 -4.66 -12.06
N ALA A 136 4.25 -3.51 -12.72
CA ALA A 136 4.05 -3.41 -14.18
C ALA A 136 5.22 -4.00 -14.98
N SER A 137 6.46 -3.96 -14.50
CA SER A 137 7.57 -4.70 -15.13
C SER A 137 7.42 -6.20 -14.96
N GLU A 138 6.98 -6.63 -13.78
CA GLU A 138 6.85 -8.04 -13.44
C GLU A 138 5.64 -8.70 -14.12
N GLU A 139 4.61 -7.93 -14.41
CA GLU A 139 3.51 -8.34 -15.30
C GLU A 139 4.03 -8.59 -16.72
N ARG A 140 4.77 -7.63 -17.29
CA ARG A 140 5.31 -7.74 -18.66
C ARG A 140 6.18 -8.98 -18.83
N ARG A 141 7.10 -9.22 -17.89
CA ARG A 141 7.96 -10.41 -17.89
C ARG A 141 7.15 -11.72 -17.85
N ARG A 142 6.07 -11.75 -17.07
CA ARG A 142 5.20 -12.93 -16.96
C ARG A 142 4.38 -13.16 -18.21
N VAL A 143 3.86 -12.10 -18.84
CA VAL A 143 3.14 -12.19 -20.12
C VAL A 143 4.08 -12.67 -21.22
N GLU A 144 5.28 -12.09 -21.33
CA GLU A 144 6.31 -12.52 -22.29
C GLU A 144 6.70 -13.99 -22.09
N SER A 145 6.90 -14.41 -20.84
CA SER A 145 7.23 -15.81 -20.51
C SER A 145 6.09 -16.78 -20.83
N ALA A 146 4.83 -16.36 -20.63
CA ALA A 146 3.66 -17.18 -20.97
C ALA A 146 3.45 -17.30 -22.48
N VAL A 147 3.67 -16.20 -23.22
CA VAL A 147 3.65 -16.21 -24.70
C VAL A 147 4.78 -17.05 -25.27
N ALA A 148 5.97 -17.01 -24.66
CA ALA A 148 7.11 -17.82 -25.06
C ALA A 148 6.95 -19.32 -24.72
N ASN A 149 6.00 -19.69 -23.84
CA ASN A 149 5.78 -21.08 -23.44
C ASN A 149 4.28 -21.42 -23.28
N PRO A 150 3.53 -21.53 -24.39
CA PRO A 150 2.07 -21.64 -24.36
C PRO A 150 1.50 -23.02 -24.00
N GLY A 151 2.32 -23.98 -23.53
CA GLY A 151 1.93 -25.39 -23.44
C GLY A 151 2.39 -26.14 -22.18
N ARG A 152 1.90 -25.73 -21.01
CA ARG A 152 1.84 -26.59 -19.83
C ARG A 152 0.43 -26.63 -19.26
#